data_AF-A0A2N6B417-F1
#
_entry.id   AF-A0A2N6B417-F1
#
_cell.length_a   1.000
_cell.length_b   1.000
_cell.length_c   1.000
_cell.angle_alpha   90.00
_cell.angle_beta   90.00
_cell.angle_gamma   90.00
#
_symmetry.space_group_name_H-M   'P 1'
#
loop_
_entity.id
_entity.type
_entity.pdbx_description
1 polymer ?
#
loop_
_entity_poly.entity_id
_entity_poly.type
_entity_poly.pdbx_seq_one_letter_code
_entity_poly.pdbx_strand_id
1 'polypeptide(L)'
;MLRAVRAATARLFVVTGMIAGTAGAVLAEEDCVPSSEAGTWVNPSAKVRELSSIELEYFCPEDPVYGAWRMRMKTRCHPRDCSWGWTRAERRSVTTFLGSFQGFYTTSFVKLDVMGGRMSVEVENRSLSTTIDGIKRYMLMRK
;
A
#
# COMPACT_ATOMS: atom_id res chain seq x y z
N MET A 1 62.19 -29.54 -68.32
CA MET A 1 63.39 -28.94 -67.69
C MET A 1 62.96 -27.75 -66.83
N LEU A 2 63.38 -27.77 -65.56
CA LEU A 2 63.57 -26.69 -64.58
C LEU A 2 62.47 -25.66 -64.20
N ARG A 3 62.14 -25.72 -62.90
CA ARG A 3 62.01 -24.66 -61.86
C ARG A 3 60.91 -23.59 -62.06
N ALA A 4 59.82 -23.62 -61.29
CA ALA A 4 59.67 -23.21 -59.88
C ALA A 4 59.81 -21.69 -59.64
N VAL A 5 58.69 -21.03 -59.28
CA VAL A 5 58.66 -19.89 -58.35
C VAL A 5 57.40 -20.03 -57.49
N ARG A 6 57.61 -20.30 -56.19
CA ARG A 6 56.61 -20.09 -55.14
C ARG A 6 56.62 -18.60 -54.80
N ALA A 7 55.45 -17.97 -54.71
CA ALA A 7 55.29 -16.73 -53.97
C ALA A 7 54.08 -16.88 -53.06
N ALA A 8 54.36 -16.92 -51.76
CA ALA A 8 53.38 -16.92 -50.70
C ALA A 8 52.78 -15.51 -50.58
N THR A 9 51.45 -15.42 -50.48
CA THR A 9 50.77 -14.25 -49.93
C THR A 9 49.72 -14.73 -48.96
N ALA A 10 50.00 -14.43 -47.70
CA ALA A 10 49.21 -14.76 -46.53
C ALA A 10 48.09 -13.74 -46.28
N ARG A 11 47.20 -14.13 -45.35
CA ARG A 11 46.21 -13.33 -44.61
C ARG A 11 44.88 -13.18 -45.36
N LEU A 12 43.72 -13.43 -44.74
CA LEU A 12 43.29 -12.92 -43.43
C LEU A 12 42.16 -13.84 -42.89
N PHE A 13 42.36 -14.46 -41.73
CA PHE A 13 41.24 -15.06 -40.97
C PHE A 13 40.47 -13.91 -40.30
N VAL A 14 39.28 -13.59 -40.79
CA VAL A 14 38.34 -12.72 -40.09
C VAL A 14 37.72 -13.54 -38.97
N VAL A 15 38.20 -13.35 -37.74
CA VAL A 15 37.56 -13.87 -36.54
C VAL A 15 36.36 -12.96 -36.25
N THR A 16 35.17 -13.40 -36.68
CA THR A 16 33.91 -12.74 -36.34
C THR A 16 33.66 -12.93 -34.84
N GLY A 17 33.91 -11.87 -34.07
CA GLY A 17 33.72 -11.83 -32.63
C GLY A 17 32.24 -11.95 -32.25
N MET A 18 31.91 -13.03 -31.55
CA MET A 18 30.64 -13.19 -30.82
C MET A 18 30.78 -12.44 -29.48
N ILE A 19 30.27 -11.21 -29.41
CA ILE A 19 30.07 -10.52 -28.13
C ILE A 19 28.58 -10.70 -27.77
N ALA A 20 28.27 -11.79 -27.09
CA ALA A 20 26.97 -11.98 -26.44
C ALA A 20 26.95 -11.06 -25.20
N GLY A 21 26.42 -9.85 -25.36
CA GLY A 21 26.14 -8.96 -24.25
C GLY A 21 24.99 -9.52 -23.42
N THR A 22 25.30 -10.13 -22.28
CA THR A 22 24.31 -10.39 -21.23
C THR A 22 23.95 -9.06 -20.58
N ALA A 23 22.93 -8.39 -21.11
CA ALA A 23 22.27 -7.30 -20.41
C ALA A 23 21.57 -7.90 -19.18
N GLY A 24 22.24 -7.90 -18.04
CA GLY A 24 21.60 -8.15 -16.76
C GLY A 24 20.61 -7.02 -16.50
N ALA A 25 19.31 -7.35 -16.54
CA ALA A 25 18.29 -6.43 -16.07
C ALA A 25 18.48 -6.25 -14.56
N VAL A 26 19.11 -5.13 -14.16
CA VAL A 26 19.01 -4.65 -12.79
C VAL A 26 17.59 -4.13 -12.65
N LEU A 27 16.69 -4.97 -12.14
CA LEU A 27 15.45 -4.46 -11.57
C LEU A 27 15.87 -3.63 -10.37
N ALA A 28 15.68 -2.31 -10.46
CA ALA A 28 15.79 -1.43 -9.31
C ALA A 28 14.85 -1.98 -8.24
N GLU A 29 15.39 -2.47 -7.12
CA GLU A 29 14.63 -2.59 -5.88
C GLU A 29 14.17 -1.16 -5.56
N GLU A 30 12.91 -0.86 -5.85
CA GLU A 30 12.29 0.35 -5.33
C GLU A 30 12.39 0.28 -3.81
N ASP A 31 13.16 1.19 -3.21
CA ASP A 31 13.31 1.30 -1.78
C ASP A 31 11.92 1.44 -1.14
N CYS A 32 11.39 0.34 -0.61
CA CYS A 32 10.12 0.28 0.10
C CYS A 32 10.24 0.98 1.44
N VAL A 33 10.27 2.31 1.43
CA VAL A 33 10.29 3.12 2.64
C VAL A 33 8.88 3.15 3.22
N PRO A 34 8.67 2.73 4.48
CA PRO A 34 7.37 2.82 5.12
C PRO A 34 6.87 4.26 5.15
N SER A 35 5.70 4.49 4.58
CA SER A 35 5.06 5.80 4.58
C SER A 35 4.77 6.24 6.03
N SER A 36 5.06 7.49 6.35
CA SER A 36 4.93 8.05 7.71
C SER A 36 3.53 7.92 8.33
N GLU A 37 2.51 7.80 7.50
CA GLU A 37 1.10 7.68 7.84
C GLU A 37 0.75 6.28 8.36
N ALA A 38 1.51 5.26 7.96
CA ALA A 38 1.32 3.88 8.42
C ALA A 38 1.64 3.78 9.92
N GLY A 39 0.77 3.12 10.68
CA GLY A 39 0.92 2.93 12.11
C GLY A 39 -0.41 2.77 12.85
N THR A 40 -0.33 2.77 14.17
CA THR A 40 -1.51 2.75 15.05
C THR A 40 -1.85 4.16 15.52
N TRP A 41 -3.13 4.49 15.39
CA TRP A 41 -3.73 5.75 15.77
C TRP A 41 -4.76 5.47 16.85
N VAL A 42 -4.75 6.21 17.94
CA VAL A 42 -5.57 5.95 19.13
C VAL A 42 -6.42 7.15 19.50
N ASN A 43 -7.67 6.90 19.88
CA ASN A 43 -8.54 7.87 20.51
C ASN A 43 -8.51 7.62 22.03
N PRO A 44 -7.74 8.40 22.81
CA PRO A 44 -7.59 8.16 24.24
C PRO A 44 -8.87 8.40 25.04
N SER A 45 -9.80 9.19 24.50
CA SER A 45 -11.07 9.54 25.15
C SER A 45 -12.26 8.70 24.65
N ALA A 46 -12.01 7.63 23.90
CA ALA A 46 -13.05 6.77 23.35
C ALA A 46 -13.93 6.13 24.44
N LYS A 47 -15.23 6.42 24.41
CA LYS A 47 -16.23 5.75 25.24
C LYS A 47 -16.64 4.40 24.61
N VAL A 48 -17.37 3.59 25.37
CA VAL A 48 -17.93 2.32 24.90
C VAL A 48 -18.74 2.55 23.60
N ARG A 49 -18.50 1.71 22.58
CA ARG A 49 -19.07 1.82 21.22
C ARG A 49 -18.59 3.03 20.39
N GLU A 50 -17.57 3.75 20.84
CA GLU A 50 -16.87 4.75 20.03
C GLU A 50 -15.59 4.18 19.43
N LEU A 51 -15.11 4.81 18.37
CA LEU A 51 -13.84 4.48 17.73
C LEU A 51 -12.70 4.65 18.72
N SER A 52 -11.98 3.56 19.02
CA SER A 52 -10.86 3.55 19.98
C SER A 52 -9.51 3.60 19.29
N SER A 53 -9.36 2.95 18.14
CA SER A 53 -8.11 3.00 17.39
C SER A 53 -8.30 2.64 15.92
N ILE A 54 -7.36 3.10 15.10
CA ILE A 54 -7.19 2.70 13.71
C ILE A 54 -5.77 2.19 13.52
N GLU A 55 -5.64 1.10 12.78
CA GLU A 55 -4.36 0.63 12.27
C GLU A 55 -4.36 0.84 10.76
N LEU A 56 -3.37 1.58 10.27
CA LEU A 56 -3.15 1.83 8.86
C LEU A 56 -1.83 1.18 8.46
N GLU A 57 -1.86 0.26 7.52
CA GLU A 57 -0.69 -0.49 7.07
C GLU A 57 -0.42 -0.25 5.59
N TYR A 58 0.86 -0.19 5.25
CA TYR A 58 1.36 -0.02 3.90
C TYR A 58 2.10 -1.29 3.46
N PHE A 59 1.83 -1.75 2.24
CA PHE A 59 2.47 -2.91 1.60
C PHE A 59 3.28 -2.46 0.39
N CYS A 60 4.52 -2.96 0.32
CA CYS A 60 5.41 -2.77 -0.80
C CYS A 60 6.27 -4.05 -0.94
N PRO A 61 6.13 -4.83 -2.04
CA PRO A 61 5.20 -4.62 -3.15
C PRO A 61 3.72 -4.71 -2.72
N GLU A 62 2.80 -4.20 -3.54
CA GLU A 62 1.37 -4.16 -3.20
C GLU A 62 0.80 -5.54 -2.89
N ASP A 63 -0.06 -5.62 -1.87
CA ASP A 63 -0.79 -6.84 -1.57
C ASP A 63 -1.89 -7.06 -2.64
N PRO A 64 -2.08 -8.28 -3.17
CA PRO A 64 -3.05 -8.52 -4.23
C PRO A 64 -4.51 -8.37 -3.78
N VAL A 65 -4.80 -8.47 -2.47
CA VAL A 65 -6.14 -8.36 -1.90
C VAL A 65 -6.43 -6.92 -1.46
N TYR A 66 -5.50 -6.32 -0.73
CA TYR A 66 -5.67 -5.01 -0.13
C TYR A 66 -5.03 -3.86 -0.93
N GLY A 67 -4.23 -4.15 -1.95
CA GLY A 67 -3.42 -3.17 -2.66
C GLY A 67 -2.26 -2.66 -1.81
N ALA A 68 -1.77 -1.47 -2.12
CA ALA A 68 -0.72 -0.81 -1.35
C ALA A 68 -1.09 -0.51 0.12
N TRP A 69 -2.37 -0.41 0.48
CA TRP A 69 -2.78 0.08 1.78
C TRP A 69 -4.00 -0.67 2.33
N ARG A 70 -3.96 -0.98 3.63
CA ARG A 70 -5.13 -1.50 4.34
C ARG A 70 -5.35 -0.75 5.65
N MET A 71 -6.60 -0.73 6.09
CA MET A 71 -6.95 -0.19 7.39
C MET A 71 -7.80 -1.15 8.20
N ARG A 72 -7.65 -1.09 9.52
CA ARG A 72 -8.48 -1.79 10.50
C ARG A 72 -8.96 -0.84 11.56
N MET A 73 -10.26 -0.82 11.76
CA MET A 73 -10.89 -0.03 12.81
C MET A 73 -11.18 -0.90 14.03
N LYS A 74 -11.08 -0.28 15.20
CA LYS A 74 -11.45 -0.88 16.47
C LYS A 74 -12.34 0.08 17.24
N THR A 75 -13.42 -0.43 17.80
CA THR A 75 -14.27 0.32 18.73
C THR A 75 -14.06 -0.16 20.15
N ARG A 76 -14.17 0.75 21.12
CA ARG A 76 -14.06 0.41 22.53
C ARG A 76 -15.15 -0.59 22.90
N CYS A 77 -14.72 -1.78 23.31
CA CYS A 77 -15.56 -2.87 23.78
C CYS A 77 -14.96 -3.45 25.07
N HIS A 78 -15.80 -4.07 25.89
CA HIS A 78 -15.36 -4.69 27.15
C HIS A 78 -15.41 -6.22 27.03
N PRO A 79 -14.35 -6.96 27.43
CA PRO A 79 -13.10 -6.49 28.04
C PRO A 79 -12.02 -6.05 27.04
N ARG A 80 -12.22 -6.32 25.74
CA ARG A 80 -11.28 -5.97 24.66
C ARG A 80 -12.01 -5.25 23.55
N ASP A 81 -11.32 -4.36 22.85
CA ASP A 81 -11.84 -3.62 21.72
C ASP A 81 -12.34 -4.53 20.60
N CYS A 82 -13.52 -4.23 20.05
CA CYS A 82 -14.09 -4.96 18.93
C CYS A 82 -13.44 -4.48 17.65
N SER A 83 -12.88 -5.39 16.85
CA SER A 83 -12.38 -5.05 15.52
C SER A 83 -13.47 -5.15 14.47
N TRP A 84 -13.44 -4.24 13.49
CA TRP A 84 -14.30 -4.29 12.30
C TRP A 84 -13.67 -5.11 11.16
N GLY A 85 -12.53 -5.76 11.41
CA GLY A 85 -11.75 -6.46 10.39
C GLY A 85 -10.80 -5.54 9.62
N TRP A 86 -10.19 -6.10 8.57
CA TRP A 86 -9.33 -5.37 7.63
C TRP A 86 -10.11 -5.04 6.36
N THR A 87 -9.90 -3.83 5.84
CA THR A 87 -10.40 -3.42 4.53
C THR A 87 -9.30 -2.74 3.74
N ARG A 88 -9.47 -2.69 2.41
CA ARG A 88 -8.62 -1.90 1.53
C ARG A 88 -8.75 -0.43 1.87
N ALA A 89 -7.63 0.26 1.98
CA ALA A 89 -7.56 1.71 2.13
C ALA A 89 -7.12 2.31 0.80
N GLU A 90 -7.98 3.10 0.15
CA GLU A 90 -7.62 3.82 -1.06
C GLU A 90 -7.02 5.18 -0.69
N ARG A 91 -5.75 5.39 -1.03
CA ARG A 91 -5.12 6.70 -0.89
C ARG A 91 -5.66 7.63 -1.98
N ARG A 92 -6.39 8.68 -1.57
CA ARG A 92 -6.96 9.69 -2.49
C ARG A 92 -6.05 10.91 -2.67
N SER A 93 -5.25 11.21 -1.66
CA SER A 93 -4.27 12.30 -1.66
C SER A 93 -3.08 11.89 -0.81
N VAL A 94 -2.10 12.78 -0.63
CA VAL A 94 -0.96 12.54 0.27
C VAL A 94 -1.45 12.14 1.68
N THR A 95 -2.44 12.82 2.23
CA THR A 95 -2.87 12.60 3.63
C THR A 95 -4.24 11.95 3.77
N THR A 96 -5.00 11.83 2.67
CA THR A 96 -6.39 11.37 2.71
C THR A 96 -6.50 9.91 2.26
N PHE A 97 -7.14 9.09 3.09
CA PHE A 97 -7.46 7.69 2.81
C PHE A 97 -8.95 7.45 2.91
N LEU A 98 -9.48 6.63 2.00
CA LEU A 98 -10.86 6.17 2.05
C LEU A 98 -10.91 4.66 2.29
N GLY A 99 -11.90 4.21 3.03
CA GLY A 99 -12.18 2.78 3.22
C GLY A 99 -13.66 2.55 3.41
N SER A 100 -14.10 1.31 3.22
CA SER A 100 -15.45 0.89 3.54
C SER A 100 -15.45 -0.41 4.32
N PHE A 101 -16.34 -0.49 5.30
CA PHE A 101 -16.57 -1.69 6.10
C PHE A 101 -18.01 -2.13 5.89
N GLN A 102 -18.17 -3.35 5.36
CA GLN A 102 -19.48 -3.91 5.11
C GLN A 102 -19.92 -4.74 6.33
N GLY A 103 -20.99 -4.31 6.97
CA GLY A 103 -21.73 -5.09 7.96
C GLY A 103 -22.92 -5.80 7.32
N PHE A 104 -23.69 -6.50 8.16
CA PHE A 104 -24.89 -7.21 7.71
C PHE A 104 -26.02 -6.27 7.24
N TYR A 105 -26.19 -5.14 7.92
CA TYR A 105 -27.32 -4.21 7.69
C TYR A 105 -26.89 -2.79 7.33
N THR A 106 -25.60 -2.49 7.48
CA THR A 106 -25.05 -1.16 7.27
C THR A 106 -23.68 -1.26 6.60
N THR A 107 -23.37 -0.27 5.77
CA THR A 107 -22.01 -0.05 5.27
C THR A 107 -21.48 1.23 5.89
N SER A 108 -20.31 1.14 6.51
CA SER A 108 -19.60 2.29 7.07
C SER A 108 -18.56 2.77 6.08
N PHE A 109 -18.73 3.97 5.55
CA PHE A 109 -17.74 4.67 4.74
C PHE A 109 -16.85 5.50 5.65
N VAL A 110 -15.55 5.42 5.43
CA VAL A 110 -14.55 5.97 6.34
C VAL A 110 -13.61 6.85 5.54
N LYS A 111 -13.43 8.08 6.01
CA LYS A 111 -12.43 9.01 5.50
C LYS A 111 -11.44 9.31 6.62
N LEU A 112 -10.16 9.07 6.34
CA LEU A 112 -9.05 9.41 7.21
C LEU A 112 -8.34 10.62 6.61
N ASP A 113 -7.98 11.58 7.46
CA ASP A 113 -7.13 12.71 7.08
C ASP A 113 -5.98 12.83 8.08
N VAL A 114 -4.76 12.55 7.63
CA VAL A 114 -3.55 12.52 8.45
C VAL A 114 -2.90 13.90 8.49
N MET A 115 -2.80 14.48 9.68
CA MET A 115 -2.27 15.82 9.93
C MET A 115 -1.08 15.73 10.91
N GLY A 116 0.01 15.12 10.46
CA GLY A 116 1.20 14.89 11.29
C GLY A 116 0.89 13.93 12.45
N GLY A 117 0.99 14.40 13.70
CA GLY A 117 0.73 13.58 14.89
C GLY A 117 -0.74 13.31 15.20
N ARG A 118 -1.66 13.83 14.38
CA ARG A 118 -3.12 13.68 14.55
C ARG A 118 -3.76 13.12 13.29
N MET A 119 -4.89 12.43 13.46
CA MET A 119 -5.71 11.93 12.36
C MET A 119 -7.16 12.31 12.61
N SER A 120 -7.76 13.03 11.68
CA SER A 120 -9.22 13.23 11.63
C SER A 120 -9.85 12.00 10.99
N VAL A 121 -10.91 11.49 11.61
CA VAL A 121 -11.65 10.34 11.10
C VAL A 121 -13.11 10.73 10.97
N GLU A 122 -13.66 10.53 9.79
CA GLU A 122 -15.08 10.67 9.51
C GLU A 122 -15.65 9.30 9.16
N VAL A 123 -16.73 8.91 9.84
CA VAL A 123 -17.45 7.65 9.62
C VAL A 123 -18.88 7.97 9.26
N GLU A 124 -19.27 7.65 8.03
CA GLU A 124 -20.62 7.78 7.52
C GLU A 124 -21.25 6.38 7.44
N ASN A 125 -22.37 6.18 8.13
CA ASN A 125 -23.09 4.91 8.05
C ASN A 125 -24.25 5.04 7.06
N ARG A 126 -24.36 4.07 6.16
CA ARG A 126 -25.50 3.91 5.24
C ARG A 126 -26.20 2.59 5.50
N SER A 127 -27.51 2.63 5.70
CA SER A 127 -28.35 1.44 5.81
C SER A 127 -28.71 0.89 4.43
N LEU A 128 -29.27 -0.33 4.41
CA LEU A 128 -29.77 -0.98 3.19
C LEU A 128 -30.85 -0.16 2.46
N SER A 129 -31.56 0.74 3.13
CA SER A 129 -32.52 1.67 2.51
C SER A 129 -31.86 2.87 1.84
N THR A 130 -30.52 2.89 1.70
CA THR A 130 -29.72 4.01 1.17
C THR A 130 -29.88 5.33 1.95
N THR A 131 -30.42 5.25 3.18
CA THR A 131 -30.54 6.40 4.06
C THR A 131 -29.21 6.59 4.82
N ILE A 132 -28.74 7.83 4.92
CA ILE A 132 -27.60 8.17 5.76
C ILE A 132 -28.08 8.17 7.20
N ASP A 133 -27.60 7.21 7.99
CA ASP A 133 -28.03 7.03 9.38
C ASP A 133 -27.26 7.96 10.33
N GLY A 134 -26.17 8.56 9.86
CA GLY A 134 -25.44 9.61 10.55
C GLY A 134 -23.94 9.64 10.20
N ILE A 135 -23.33 10.79 10.48
CA ILE A 135 -21.90 11.03 10.35
C ILE A 135 -21.30 11.23 11.74
N LYS A 136 -20.26 10.46 12.07
CA LYS A 136 -19.48 10.61 13.30
C LYS A 136 -18.07 11.05 12.98
N ARG A 137 -17.53 11.96 13.78
CA ARG A 137 -16.17 12.48 13.64
C ARG A 137 -15.36 12.17 14.88
N TYR A 138 -14.12 11.78 14.69
CA TYR A 138 -13.18 11.48 15.76
C TYR A 138 -11.83 12.14 15.47
N MET A 139 -11.10 12.44 16.53
CA MET A 139 -9.72 12.88 16.45
C MET A 139 -8.86 11.82 17.14
N LEU A 140 -7.94 11.23 16.38
CA LEU A 140 -7.00 10.22 16.87
C LEU A 140 -5.60 10.83 16.96
N MET A 141 -4.81 10.30 17.87
CA MET A 141 -3.40 10.65 18.05
C MET A 141 -2.52 9.47 17.66
N ARG A 142 -1.31 9.75 17.18
CA ARG A 142 -0.33 8.72 16.94
C ARG A 142 0.00 8.00 18.27
N LYS A 143 -0.04 6.67 18.26
CA LYS A 143 0.38 5.86 19.41
C LYS A 143 1.88 5.96 19.64
#